data_AF-A0A974P6S6-F1
#
_entry.id   AF-A0A974P6S6-F1
#
_cell.length_a   1.000
_cell.length_b   1.000
_cell.length_c   1.000
_cell.angle_alpha   90.00
_cell.angle_beta   90.00
_cell.angle_gamma   90.00
#
_symmetry.space_group_name_H-M   'P 1'
#
loop_
_entity.id
_entity.type
_entity.pdbx_description
1 polymer ?
#
loop_
_entity_poly.entity_id
_entity_poly.type
_entity_poly.pdbx_seq_one_letter_code
_entity_poly.pdbx_strand_id
1 'polypeptide(L)' 'MGIPHRRDPFDLWSIQGLRPPPANSDAEARWISENKASPYDLPAA' A
#
# COMPACT_ATOMS: atom_id res chain seq x y z
N MET A 1 -22.53 -21.14 -8.32
CA MET A 1 -22.44 -19.86 -7.59
C MET A 1 -20.97 -19.60 -7.27
N GLY A 2 -20.39 -18.54 -7.83
CA GLY A 2 -19.01 -18.13 -7.49
C GLY A 2 -18.99 -17.37 -6.18
N ILE A 3 -17.95 -17.55 -5.37
CA ILE A 3 -17.75 -16.76 -4.15
C ILE A 3 -17.58 -15.28 -4.57
N PRO A 4 -18.32 -14.33 -3.98
CA PRO A 4 -18.15 -12.92 -4.32
C PRO A 4 -16.72 -12.49 -4.01
N HIS A 5 -16.07 -11.79 -4.95
CA HIS A 5 -14.78 -11.17 -4.72
C HIS A 5 -14.91 -10.11 -3.63
N ARG A 6 -14.40 -10.39 -2.43
CA ARG A 6 -14.31 -9.42 -1.35
C ARG A 6 -13.29 -8.36 -1.77
N ARG A 7 -13.73 -7.10 -1.91
CA ARG A 7 -12.81 -5.97 -1.95
C ARG A 7 -12.53 -5.56 -0.51
N ASP A 8 -11.27 -5.63 -0.11
CA ASP A 8 -10.84 -5.12 1.18
C ASP A 8 -10.56 -3.61 1.07
N PRO A 9 -10.97 -2.80 2.06
CA PRO A 9 -10.74 -1.37 2.04
C PRO A 9 -9.24 -1.07 2.23
N PHE A 10 -8.59 -0.58 1.17
CA PHE A 10 -7.17 -0.26 1.16
C PHE A 10 -6.77 0.71 2.28
N ASP A 11 -7.65 1.66 2.60
CA ASP A 11 -7.40 2.71 3.59
C ASP A 11 -7.28 2.20 5.03
N LEU A 12 -7.72 0.96 5.29
CA LEU A 12 -7.65 0.32 6.61
C LEU A 12 -6.50 -0.69 6.74
N TRP A 13 -5.68 -0.85 5.71
CA TRP A 13 -4.56 -1.77 5.70
C TRP A 13 -3.22 -1.05 5.99
N SER A 14 -2.36 -1.70 6.77
CA SER A 14 -0.99 -1.25 7.02
C SER A 14 -0.01 -2.43 7.00
N ILE A 15 1.27 -2.12 6.71
CA ILE A 15 2.39 -3.05 6.80
C ILE A 15 3.41 -2.44 7.76
N GLN A 16 3.72 -3.15 8.86
CA GLN A 16 4.63 -2.64 9.92
C GLN A 16 4.21 -1.26 10.46
N GLY A 17 2.89 -0.99 10.50
CA GLY A 17 2.34 0.29 10.95
C GLY A 17 2.41 1.42 9.91
N LEU A 18 2.92 1.16 8.70
CA LEU A 18 2.96 2.13 7.60
C LEU A 18 1.85 1.86 6.58
N ARG A 19 1.22 2.92 6.08
CA ARG A 19 0.27 2.81 4.96
C ARG A 19 1.04 2.47 3.69
N PRO A 20 0.65 1.46 2.91
CA PRO A 20 1.30 1.16 1.64
C PRO A 20 1.20 2.36 0.68
N PRO A 21 2.25 2.64 -0.11
CA PRO A 21 2.24 3.73 -1.08
C PRO A 21 1.18 3.54 -2.16
N PRO A 22 0.73 4.63 -2.80
CA PRO A 22 -0.14 4.54 -3.97
C PRO A 22 0.48 3.69 -5.07
N ALA A 23 -0.36 2.96 -5.80
CA ALA A 23 0.09 2.14 -6.92
C ALA A 23 0.77 2.99 -8.01
N ASN A 24 1.87 2.48 -8.56
CA ASN A 24 2.73 3.14 -9.56
C ASN A 24 3.39 4.44 -9.09
N SER A 25 3.55 4.64 -7.77
CA SER A 25 4.30 5.76 -7.22
C SER A 25 5.79 5.46 -7.07
N ASP A 26 6.62 6.50 -7.00
CA ASP A 26 8.06 6.36 -6.73
C ASP A 26 8.33 5.68 -5.38
N ALA A 27 7.45 5.91 -4.39
CA ALA A 27 7.51 5.24 -3.09
C ALA A 27 7.25 3.73 -3.21
N GLU A 28 6.32 3.30 -4.06
CA GLU A 28 6.10 1.87 -4.36
C GLU A 28 7.32 1.24 -5.02
N ALA A 29 7.88 1.91 -6.04
CA ALA A 29 9.08 1.43 -6.72
C ALA A 29 10.25 1.25 -5.75
N ARG A 30 10.41 2.16 -4.78
CA ARG A 30 11.41 2.04 -3.71
C ARG A 30 11.13 0.85 -2.79
N TRP A 31 9.90 0.66 -2.32
CA TRP A 31 9.53 -0.47 -1.47
C TRP A 31 9.78 -1.81 -2.16
N ILE A 32 9.50 -1.91 -3.46
CA ILE A 32 9.79 -3.08 -4.28
C ILE A 32 11.30 -3.32 -4.35
N SER A 33 12.09 -2.30 -4.68
CA SER A 33 13.55 -2.42 -4.79
C SER A 33 14.23 -2.81 -3.49
N GLU A 34 13.74 -2.32 -2.35
CA GLU A 34 14.29 -2.61 -1.02
C GLU A 34 13.67 -3.88 -0.39
N ASN A 35 12.58 -4.40 -0.97
CA ASN A 35 11.70 -5.42 -0.39
C ASN A 35 11.35 -5.12 1.08
N LYS A 36 11.04 -3.86 1.37
CA LYS A 36 10.90 -3.35 2.74
C LYS A 36 9.95 -2.17 2.80
N ALA A 37 9.10 -2.16 3.83
CA ALA A 37 8.31 -0.98 4.17
C ALA A 37 9.21 0.14 4.74
N SER A 38 9.18 1.31 4.11
CA SER A 38 9.93 2.50 4.51
C SER A 38 9.04 3.76 4.51
N PRO A 39 9.26 4.73 5.43
CA PRO A 39 8.47 5.96 5.45
C PRO A 39 8.58 6.76 4.13
N TYR A 40 7.48 7.39 3.72
CA TYR A 40 7.39 8.30 2.58
C TYR A 40 6.37 9.41 2.89
N ASP A 41 6.45 10.53 2.18
CA ASP A 41 5.48 11.60 2.32
C ASP A 41 4.14 11.18 1.72
N LEU A 42 3.12 11.09 2.57
CA LEU A 42 1.75 10.96 2.11
C LEU A 42 1.33 12.30 1.49
N PRO A 43 0.78 12.32 0.26
CA PRO A 43 0.10 13.53 -0.21
C PRO A 43 -1.00 13.88 0.80
N ALA A 44 -1.17 15.18 1.09
CA ALA A 44 -2.24 15.64 1.96
C ALA A 44 -3.58 15.09 1.45
N ALA A 45 -4.35 14.51 2.37
CA ALA A 45 -5.62 13.83 2.09
C ALA A 45 -6.69 14.79 1.52
#